data_AF-A0A935KPP6-F1
#
_entry.id   AF-A0A935KPP6-F1
#
_cell.length_a   1.000
_cell.length_b   1.000
_cell.length_c   1.000
_cell.angle_alpha   90.00
_cell.angle_beta   90.00
_cell.angle_gamma   90.00
#
_symmetry.space_group_name_H-M   'P 1'
#
loop_
_entity.id
_entity.type
_entity.pdbx_description
1 polymer ?
#
loop_
_entity_poly.entity_id
_entity_poly.type
_entity_poly.pdbx_seq_one_letter_code
_entity_poly.pdbx_strand_id
1 'polypeptide(L)'
;MDIKQVLKQGFDTFLGDVVPLSVAALLVILLTPLSLGLLGGPLAAGLYRMVLLRLRTGRPPAIGDVFYLEHFGRFVFAFYALVVLVSVGYMLLIVPGIYLTAIGLYTVPLMVDRELPFGVAWSQSKAAVDRIGLAPHFGLVLLLALGGAALGTLTRLIGSLVWLPFCVCCVAVAYHQLLKTPEAPAPAPLPET
;
A
#
# COMPACT_ATOMS: atom_id res chain seq x y z
N MET A 1 14.17 5.36 -8.94
CA MET A 1 12.71 5.31 -9.12
C MET A 1 12.28 6.56 -9.90
N ASP A 2 11.62 6.40 -11.04
CA ASP A 2 11.04 7.51 -11.78
C ASP A 2 9.60 7.77 -11.30
N ILE A 3 9.43 8.81 -10.48
CA ILE A 3 8.13 9.17 -9.89
C ILE A 3 7.07 9.45 -10.97
N LYS A 4 7.47 10.09 -12.08
CA LYS A 4 6.55 10.41 -13.17
C LYS A 4 6.04 9.13 -13.83
N GLN A 5 6.92 8.16 -14.03
CA GLN A 5 6.54 6.85 -14.55
C GLN A 5 5.65 6.08 -13.57
N VAL A 6 5.95 6.11 -12.27
CA VAL A 6 5.11 5.49 -11.23
C VAL A 6 3.71 6.08 -11.23
N LEU A 7 3.58 7.41 -11.25
CA LEU A 7 2.29 8.09 -11.28
C LEU A 7 1.52 7.78 -12.56
N LYS A 8 2.18 7.81 -13.72
CA LYS A 8 1.54 7.50 -15.00
C LYS A 8 1.03 6.06 -15.04
N GLN A 9 1.89 5.09 -14.71
CA GLN A 9 1.50 3.68 -14.71
C GLN A 9 0.46 3.38 -13.63
N GLY A 10 0.55 4.00 -12.45
CA GLY A 10 -0.45 3.90 -11.40
C GLY A 10 -1.81 4.46 -11.86
N PHE A 11 -1.81 5.58 -12.57
CA PHE A 11 -3.00 6.19 -13.16
C PHE A 11 -3.61 5.32 -14.27
N ASP A 12 -2.79 4.81 -15.18
CA ASP A 12 -3.22 3.92 -16.26
C ASP A 12 -3.82 2.62 -15.68
N THR A 13 -3.21 2.05 -14.65
CA THR A 13 -3.72 0.86 -13.94
C THR A 13 -5.04 1.16 -13.24
N PHE A 14 -5.14 2.32 -12.58
CA PHE A 14 -6.37 2.74 -11.93
C PHE A 14 -7.52 2.96 -12.91
N LEU A 15 -7.28 3.66 -14.02
CA LEU A 15 -8.31 3.91 -15.05
C LEU A 15 -8.74 2.62 -15.76
N GLY A 16 -7.80 1.71 -16.02
CA GLY A 16 -8.09 0.43 -16.67
C GLY A 16 -9.06 -0.45 -15.88
N ASP A 17 -9.02 -0.36 -14.55
CA ASP A 17 -9.83 -1.19 -13.64
C ASP A 17 -10.59 -0.33 -12.62
N VAL A 18 -11.04 0.87 -13.04
CA VAL A 18 -11.61 1.88 -12.14
C VAL A 18 -12.83 1.37 -11.39
N VAL A 19 -13.70 0.60 -12.05
CA VAL A 19 -14.95 0.09 -11.47
C VAL A 19 -14.67 -0.90 -10.33
N PRO A 20 -13.99 -2.04 -10.54
CA PRO A 20 -13.75 -2.99 -9.46
C PRO A 20 -12.89 -2.40 -8.33
N LEU A 21 -11.92 -1.53 -8.66
CA LEU A 21 -11.09 -0.87 -7.64
C LEU A 21 -11.88 0.14 -6.81
N SER A 22 -12.78 0.91 -7.42
CA SER A 22 -13.64 1.84 -6.69
C SER A 22 -14.64 1.09 -5.81
N VAL A 23 -15.25 0.01 -6.30
CA VAL A 23 -16.15 -0.80 -5.46
C VAL A 23 -15.39 -1.43 -4.29
N ALA A 24 -14.20 -1.98 -4.51
CA ALA A 24 -13.36 -2.52 -3.45
C ALA A 24 -12.95 -1.42 -2.43
N ALA A 25 -12.58 -0.23 -2.91
CA ALA A 25 -12.27 0.91 -2.05
C ALA A 25 -13.48 1.36 -1.23
N LEU A 26 -14.70 1.36 -1.81
CA LEU A 26 -15.93 1.65 -1.08
C LEU A 26 -16.14 0.66 0.06
N LEU A 27 -15.94 -0.63 -0.19
CA LEU A 27 -16.04 -1.67 0.84
C LEU A 27 -15.00 -1.43 1.94
N VAL A 28 -13.76 -1.11 1.60
CA VAL A 28 -12.71 -0.76 2.58
C VAL A 28 -13.16 0.43 3.43
N ILE A 29 -13.59 1.53 2.80
CA ILE A 29 -13.96 2.78 3.48
C ILE A 29 -15.18 2.59 4.39
N LEU A 30 -16.15 1.77 4.00
CA LEU A 30 -17.38 1.57 4.77
C LEU A 30 -17.21 0.51 5.87
N LEU A 31 -16.57 -0.62 5.57
CA LEU A 31 -16.46 -1.75 6.50
C LEU A 31 -15.37 -1.54 7.56
N THR A 32 -14.33 -0.76 7.27
CA THR A 32 -13.28 -0.44 8.25
C THR A 32 -13.87 0.26 9.49
N PRO A 33 -14.53 1.42 9.39
CA PRO A 33 -15.12 2.06 10.57
C PRO A 33 -16.26 1.25 11.19
N LEU A 34 -17.07 0.57 10.36
CA LEU A 34 -18.18 -0.27 10.85
C LEU A 34 -17.70 -1.42 11.75
N SER A 35 -16.51 -1.95 11.48
CA SER A 35 -15.86 -3.00 12.27
C SER A 35 -14.90 -2.47 13.33
N LEU A 36 -14.93 -1.17 13.63
CA LEU A 36 -14.01 -0.50 14.56
C LEU A 36 -12.51 -0.65 14.15
N GLY A 37 -12.26 -0.75 12.85
CA GLY A 37 -10.93 -0.92 12.27
C GLY A 37 -10.50 -2.37 12.08
N LEU A 38 -11.27 -3.35 12.59
CA LEU A 38 -10.88 -4.75 12.57
C LEU A 38 -10.76 -5.31 11.14
N LEU A 39 -11.65 -4.92 10.22
CA LEU A 39 -11.53 -5.32 8.81
C LEU A 39 -10.53 -4.47 8.02
N GLY A 40 -10.01 -3.37 8.59
CA GLY A 40 -9.16 -2.41 7.88
C GLY A 40 -7.90 -3.05 7.29
N GLY A 41 -7.18 -3.84 8.10
CA GLY A 41 -5.99 -4.55 7.66
C GLY A 41 -6.26 -5.55 6.54
N PRO A 42 -7.11 -6.57 6.77
CA PRO A 42 -7.45 -7.59 5.77
C PRO A 42 -8.01 -7.01 4.47
N LEU A 43 -8.88 -5.99 4.53
CA LEU A 43 -9.45 -5.37 3.33
C LEU A 43 -8.42 -4.51 2.58
N ALA A 44 -7.55 -3.78 3.29
CA ALA A 44 -6.46 -3.06 2.65
C ALA A 44 -5.49 -4.04 1.96
N ALA A 45 -5.17 -5.16 2.62
CA ALA A 45 -4.36 -6.23 2.06
C ALA A 45 -5.00 -6.85 0.81
N GLY A 46 -6.32 -7.09 0.84
CA GLY A 46 -7.06 -7.57 -0.33
C GLY A 46 -7.05 -6.58 -1.49
N LEU A 47 -7.17 -5.27 -1.22
CA LEU A 47 -7.05 -4.24 -2.25
C LEU A 47 -5.65 -4.20 -2.87
N TYR A 48 -4.58 -4.34 -2.06
CA TYR A 48 -3.22 -4.52 -2.58
C TYR A 48 -3.10 -5.80 -3.41
N ARG A 49 -3.69 -6.91 -2.97
CA ARG A 49 -3.67 -8.20 -3.69
C ARG A 49 -4.30 -8.08 -5.07
N MET A 50 -5.46 -7.42 -5.17
CA MET A 50 -6.15 -7.14 -6.44
C MET A 50 -5.23 -6.47 -7.45
N VAL A 51 -4.56 -5.39 -7.03
CA VAL A 51 -3.67 -4.61 -7.91
C VAL A 51 -2.40 -5.40 -8.24
N LEU A 52 -1.79 -6.08 -7.26
CA LEU A 52 -0.58 -6.87 -7.49
C LEU A 52 -0.82 -8.04 -8.45
N LEU A 53 -1.95 -8.75 -8.32
CA LEU A 53 -2.35 -9.81 -9.25
C LEU A 53 -2.54 -9.27 -10.66
N ARG A 54 -3.20 -8.11 -10.80
CA ARG A 54 -3.37 -7.42 -12.08
C ARG A 54 -2.04 -7.08 -12.74
N LEU A 55 -1.10 -6.50 -11.98
CA LEU A 55 0.21 -6.11 -12.49
C LEU A 55 1.09 -7.31 -12.89
N ARG A 56 0.95 -8.45 -12.18
CA ARG A 56 1.76 -9.66 -12.42
C ARG A 56 1.25 -10.54 -13.53
N THR A 57 -0.06 -10.80 -13.51
CA THR A 57 -0.69 -11.85 -14.33
C THR A 57 -1.58 -11.28 -15.43
N GLY A 58 -1.86 -9.98 -15.40
CA GLY A 58 -2.86 -9.36 -16.26
C GLY A 58 -4.30 -9.72 -15.90
N ARG A 59 -4.54 -10.55 -14.86
CA ARG A 59 -5.89 -10.92 -14.42
C ARG A 59 -6.67 -9.66 -14.00
N PRO A 60 -7.87 -9.40 -14.54
CA PRO A 60 -8.67 -8.26 -14.14
C PRO A 60 -9.06 -8.36 -12.65
N PRO A 61 -9.06 -7.25 -11.89
CA PRO A 61 -9.40 -7.27 -10.48
C PRO A 61 -10.84 -7.73 -10.25
N ALA A 62 -11.03 -8.77 -9.43
CA ALA A 62 -12.36 -9.21 -9.02
C ALA A 62 -12.71 -8.61 -7.66
N ILE A 63 -13.92 -8.05 -7.52
CA ILE A 63 -14.37 -7.39 -6.27
C ILE A 63 -14.24 -8.32 -5.05
N GLY A 64 -14.49 -9.62 -5.23
CA GLY A 64 -14.37 -10.62 -4.16
C GLY A 64 -12.94 -10.79 -3.61
N ASP A 65 -11.91 -10.48 -4.40
CA ASP A 65 -10.52 -10.62 -3.97
C ASP A 65 -10.15 -9.63 -2.85
N VAL A 66 -10.95 -8.57 -2.62
CA VAL A 66 -10.75 -7.61 -1.53
C VAL A 66 -10.93 -8.26 -0.15
N PHE A 67 -11.70 -9.34 -0.06
CA PHE A 67 -11.93 -10.08 1.18
C PHE A 67 -10.79 -11.07 1.45
N TYR A 68 -9.59 -10.55 1.67
CA TYR A 68 -8.43 -11.37 1.97
C TYR A 68 -8.35 -11.73 3.46
N LEU A 69 -9.17 -12.73 3.85
CA LEU A 69 -9.38 -13.11 5.25
C LEU A 69 -8.49 -14.28 5.74
N GLU A 70 -7.79 -14.97 4.83
CA GLU A 70 -6.99 -16.17 5.12
C GLU A 70 -5.87 -15.94 6.16
N HIS A 71 -5.46 -14.69 6.38
CA HIS A 71 -4.49 -14.29 7.41
C HIS A 71 -5.00 -13.14 8.26
N PHE A 72 -6.28 -13.19 8.64
CA PHE A 72 -6.99 -12.11 9.34
C PHE A 72 -6.19 -11.50 10.50
N GLY A 73 -5.79 -12.31 11.48
CA GLY A 73 -5.08 -11.81 12.67
C GLY A 73 -3.75 -11.13 12.35
N ARG A 74 -3.04 -11.62 11.32
CA ARG A 74 -1.77 -11.05 10.86
C ARG A 74 -1.96 -9.65 10.29
N PHE A 75 -2.97 -9.46 9.45
CA PHE A 75 -3.24 -8.16 8.84
C PHE A 75 -3.89 -7.18 9.80
N VAL A 76 -4.72 -7.66 10.74
CA VAL A 76 -5.22 -6.86 11.87
C VAL A 76 -4.04 -6.32 12.69
N PHE A 77 -3.12 -7.20 13.10
CA PHE A 77 -1.93 -6.80 13.85
C PHE A 77 -1.09 -5.79 13.08
N ALA A 78 -0.79 -6.05 11.81
CA ALA A 78 -0.01 -5.15 10.98
C ALA A 78 -0.67 -3.79 10.77
N PHE A 79 -2.01 -3.75 10.63
CA PHE A 79 -2.75 -2.50 10.51
C PHE A 79 -2.58 -1.64 11.75
N TYR A 80 -2.86 -2.18 12.95
CA TYR A 80 -2.70 -1.41 14.18
C TYR A 80 -1.23 -1.07 14.46
N ALA A 81 -0.28 -1.97 14.16
CA ALA A 81 1.14 -1.70 14.31
C ALA A 81 1.60 -0.53 13.42
N LEU A 82 1.19 -0.50 12.15
CA LEU A 82 1.49 0.61 11.24
C LEU A 82 0.82 1.91 11.69
N VAL A 83 -0.46 1.86 12.08
CA VAL A 83 -1.18 3.03 12.58
C VAL A 83 -0.47 3.61 13.79
N VAL A 84 -0.15 2.80 14.81
CA VAL A 84 0.56 3.26 16.01
C VAL A 84 1.92 3.82 15.66
N LEU A 85 2.71 3.12 14.84
CA LEU A 85 4.07 3.54 14.50
C LEU A 85 4.08 4.88 13.75
N VAL A 86 3.23 5.02 12.74
CA VAL A 86 3.11 6.25 11.95
C VAL A 86 2.53 7.38 12.80
N SER A 87 1.49 7.12 13.59
CA SER A 87 0.89 8.12 14.50
C SER A 87 1.88 8.62 15.54
N VAL A 88 2.67 7.75 16.17
CA VAL A 88 3.75 8.14 17.10
C VAL A 88 4.79 8.99 16.38
N GLY A 89 5.15 8.62 15.14
CA GLY A 89 6.02 9.44 14.30
C GLY A 89 5.51 10.87 14.14
N TYR A 90 4.26 11.03 13.71
CA TYR A 90 3.64 12.35 13.54
C TYR A 90 3.40 13.10 14.85
N MET A 91 3.17 12.40 15.96
CA MET A 91 3.01 12.99 17.29
C MET A 91 4.33 13.56 17.83
N LEU A 92 5.45 12.90 17.52
CA LEU A 92 6.78 13.36 17.90
C LEU A 92 7.22 14.57 17.08
N LEU A 93 7.03 14.58 15.75
CA LEU A 93 7.25 15.72 14.83
C LEU A 93 6.78 15.33 13.41
N ILE A 94 6.53 16.29 12.53
CA ILE A 94 6.11 15.99 11.13
C ILE A 94 7.18 15.17 10.37
N VAL A 95 8.46 15.50 10.56
CA VAL A 95 9.60 14.86 9.88
C VAL A 95 9.68 13.34 10.15
N PRO A 96 9.73 12.86 11.42
CA PRO A 96 9.74 11.42 11.72
C PRO A 96 8.46 10.72 11.26
N GLY A 97 7.29 11.35 11.27
CA GLY A 97 6.06 10.78 10.71
C GLY A 97 6.17 10.46 9.22
N ILE A 98 6.67 11.42 8.43
CA ILE A 98 6.87 11.20 6.98
C ILE A 98 7.98 10.16 6.74
N TYR A 99 9.06 10.19 7.52
CA TYR A 99 10.12 9.19 7.45
C TYR A 99 9.60 7.77 7.67
N LEU A 100 8.82 7.55 8.74
CA LEU A 100 8.22 6.24 9.06
C LEU A 100 7.26 5.78 7.95
N THR A 101 6.49 6.70 7.37
CA THR A 101 5.59 6.40 6.25
C THR A 101 6.38 5.98 5.01
N ALA A 102 7.49 6.66 4.71
CA ALA A 102 8.35 6.34 3.58
C ALA A 102 9.00 4.95 3.74
N ILE A 103 9.62 4.65 4.88
CA ILE A 103 10.24 3.33 5.10
C ILE A 103 9.20 2.21 5.22
N GLY A 104 7.97 2.53 5.64
CA GLY A 104 6.86 1.59 5.75
C GLY A 104 6.11 1.33 4.44
N LEU A 105 6.40 2.09 3.38
CA LEU A 105 5.63 2.16 2.14
C LEU A 105 5.38 0.79 1.49
N TYR A 106 6.35 -0.12 1.54
CA TYR A 106 6.28 -1.45 0.91
C TYR A 106 5.91 -2.57 1.87
N THR A 107 5.63 -2.27 3.14
CA THR A 107 5.33 -3.28 4.16
C THR A 107 4.11 -4.12 3.78
N VAL A 108 2.98 -3.47 3.48
CA VAL A 108 1.74 -4.18 3.11
C VAL A 108 1.89 -4.94 1.79
N PRO A 109 2.43 -4.35 0.70
CA PRO A 109 2.77 -5.08 -0.51
C PRO A 109 3.62 -6.32 -0.23
N LEU A 110 4.71 -6.21 0.53
CA LEU A 110 5.58 -7.34 0.87
C LEU A 110 4.86 -8.44 1.67
N MET A 111 3.99 -8.05 2.60
CA MET A 111 3.18 -9.00 3.37
C MET A 111 2.18 -9.76 2.48
N VAL A 112 1.56 -9.08 1.53
CA VAL A 112 0.58 -9.68 0.61
C VAL A 112 1.28 -10.54 -0.46
N ASP A 113 2.38 -10.04 -0.97
CA ASP A 113 3.03 -10.56 -2.18
C ASP A 113 3.96 -11.73 -1.91
N ARG A 114 4.62 -11.71 -0.75
CA ARG A 114 5.60 -12.70 -0.32
C ARG A 114 5.16 -13.41 0.97
N GLU A 115 3.94 -13.17 1.43
CA GLU A 115 3.38 -13.75 2.66
C GLU A 115 4.31 -13.58 3.87
N LEU A 116 4.98 -12.43 3.99
CA LEU A 116 5.97 -12.13 5.03
C LEU A 116 5.33 -11.60 6.32
N PRO A 117 5.85 -11.97 7.52
CA PRO A 117 5.33 -11.44 8.78
C PRO A 117 5.68 -9.96 8.91
N PHE A 118 4.88 -9.20 9.66
CA PHE A 118 4.98 -7.74 9.74
C PHE A 118 6.42 -7.24 9.97
N GLY A 119 7.13 -7.79 10.97
CA GLY A 119 8.49 -7.35 11.29
C GLY A 119 9.50 -7.59 10.15
N VAL A 120 9.37 -8.71 9.44
CA VAL A 120 10.24 -9.03 8.29
C VAL A 120 9.87 -8.17 7.08
N ALA A 121 8.58 -7.94 6.84
CA ALA A 121 8.12 -7.05 5.78
C ALA A 121 8.56 -5.60 6.04
N TRP A 122 8.49 -5.13 7.28
CA TRP A 122 8.94 -3.81 7.68
C TRP A 122 10.45 -3.63 7.48
N SER A 123 11.26 -4.59 7.95
CA SER A 123 12.71 -4.52 7.79
C SER A 123 13.13 -4.58 6.31
N GLN A 124 12.47 -5.40 5.49
CA GLN A 124 12.69 -5.44 4.04
C GLN A 124 12.23 -4.15 3.35
N SER A 125 11.10 -3.57 3.77
CA SER A 125 10.62 -2.28 3.26
C SER A 125 11.64 -1.17 3.56
N LYS A 126 12.11 -1.09 4.81
CA LYS A 126 13.15 -0.14 5.21
C LYS A 126 14.43 -0.33 4.41
N ALA A 127 14.93 -1.57 4.30
CA ALA A 127 16.13 -1.88 3.54
C ALA A 127 15.98 -1.49 2.05
N ALA A 128 14.81 -1.68 1.46
CA ALA A 128 14.53 -1.26 0.09
C ALA A 128 14.60 0.26 -0.08
N VAL A 129 14.01 1.02 0.86
CA VAL A 129 14.06 2.48 0.85
C VAL A 129 15.47 3.01 1.08
N ASP A 130 16.20 2.45 2.04
CA ASP A 130 17.58 2.86 2.35
C ASP A 130 18.51 2.61 1.16
N ARG A 131 18.31 1.52 0.40
CA ARG A 131 19.13 1.17 -0.79
C ARG A 131 18.98 2.15 -1.94
N ILE A 132 17.76 2.49 -2.32
CA ILE A 132 17.48 3.41 -3.44
C ILE A 132 17.65 4.88 -3.00
N GLY A 133 17.56 5.13 -1.69
CA GLY A 133 17.59 6.46 -1.09
C GLY A 133 16.19 6.94 -0.68
N LEU A 134 16.16 7.69 0.42
CA LEU A 134 14.91 8.22 0.99
C LEU A 134 14.23 9.24 0.08
N ALA A 135 15.00 10.07 -0.63
CA ALA A 135 14.49 11.20 -1.42
C ALA A 135 13.38 10.83 -2.44
N PRO A 136 13.53 9.81 -3.31
CA PRO A 136 12.46 9.45 -4.25
C PRO A 136 11.20 8.89 -3.57
N HIS A 137 11.36 8.14 -2.47
CA HIS A 137 10.23 7.60 -1.69
C HIS A 137 9.50 8.69 -0.94
N PHE A 138 10.26 9.62 -0.35
CA PHE A 138 9.75 10.82 0.29
C PHE A 138 8.95 11.66 -0.70
N GLY A 139 9.48 11.89 -1.91
CA GLY A 139 8.78 12.60 -2.98
C GLY A 139 7.45 11.94 -3.35
N LEU A 140 7.43 10.61 -3.49
CA LEU A 140 6.20 9.85 -3.76
C LEU A 140 5.19 9.98 -2.61
N VAL A 141 5.61 9.75 -1.37
CA VAL A 141 4.74 9.88 -0.19
C VAL A 141 4.19 11.30 -0.06
N LEU A 142 5.02 12.32 -0.28
CA LEU A 142 4.61 13.71 -0.21
C LEU A 142 3.58 14.04 -1.29
N LEU A 143 3.78 13.60 -2.54
CA LEU A 143 2.81 13.82 -3.62
C LEU A 143 1.48 13.12 -3.35
N LEU A 144 1.51 11.88 -2.87
CA LEU A 144 0.30 11.13 -2.51
C LEU A 144 -0.42 11.76 -1.31
N ALA A 145 0.32 12.28 -0.32
CA ALA A 145 -0.25 12.97 0.83
C ALA A 145 -0.88 14.32 0.44
N LEU A 146 -0.18 15.14 -0.35
CA LEU A 146 -0.67 16.44 -0.80
C LEU A 146 -1.88 16.33 -1.72
N GLY A 147 -1.87 15.38 -2.66
CA GLY A 147 -3.04 15.14 -3.52
C GLY A 147 -4.26 14.66 -2.73
N GLY A 148 -4.03 13.83 -1.70
CA GLY A 148 -5.10 13.38 -0.80
C GLY A 148 -5.67 14.52 0.04
N ALA A 149 -4.80 15.39 0.57
CA ALA A 149 -5.22 16.58 1.30
C ALA A 149 -6.03 17.53 0.42
N ALA A 150 -5.62 17.75 -0.83
CA ALA A 150 -6.32 18.60 -1.79
C ALA A 150 -7.72 18.05 -2.17
N LEU A 151 -7.88 16.73 -2.29
CA LEU A 151 -9.18 16.12 -2.57
C LEU A 151 -10.09 16.07 -1.34
N GLY A 152 -9.48 15.94 -0.15
CA GLY A 152 -10.19 15.89 1.13
C GLY A 152 -10.92 17.18 1.49
N THR A 153 -10.46 18.33 1.00
CA THR A 153 -11.14 19.64 1.21
C THR A 153 -12.38 19.82 0.33
N LEU A 154 -12.47 19.10 -0.79
CA LEU A 154 -13.56 19.24 -1.76
C LEU A 154 -14.70 18.24 -1.48
N THR A 155 -14.39 16.95 -1.28
CA THR A 155 -15.39 15.90 -0.98
C THR A 155 -14.77 14.78 -0.14
N ARG A 156 -15.09 14.68 1.16
CA ARG A 156 -14.46 13.69 2.07
C ARG A 156 -14.64 12.23 1.61
N LEU A 157 -15.84 11.84 1.21
CA LEU A 157 -16.14 10.46 0.82
C LEU A 157 -15.78 10.17 -0.64
N ILE A 158 -16.16 11.05 -1.57
CA ILE A 158 -15.90 10.85 -3.00
C ILE A 158 -14.40 10.97 -3.31
N GLY A 159 -13.73 11.95 -2.71
CA GLY A 159 -12.28 12.11 -2.83
C GLY A 159 -11.52 10.89 -2.33
N SER A 160 -11.88 10.34 -1.16
CA SER A 160 -11.21 9.14 -0.62
C SER A 160 -11.50 7.88 -1.45
N LEU A 161 -12.71 7.76 -2.01
CA LEU A 161 -13.10 6.63 -2.85
C LEU A 161 -12.22 6.49 -4.10
N VAL A 162 -11.87 7.60 -4.73
CA VAL A 162 -11.01 7.62 -5.93
C VAL A 162 -9.53 7.63 -5.55
N TRP A 163 -9.16 8.38 -4.51
CA TRP A 163 -7.77 8.56 -4.13
C TRP A 163 -7.13 7.31 -3.52
N LEU A 164 -7.87 6.58 -2.69
CA LEU A 164 -7.38 5.38 -2.02
C LEU A 164 -6.91 4.28 -3.01
N PRO A 165 -7.73 3.83 -3.98
CA PRO A 165 -7.28 2.83 -4.94
C PRO A 165 -6.18 3.37 -5.86
N PHE A 166 -6.18 4.66 -6.18
CA PHE A 166 -5.09 5.29 -6.93
C PHE A 166 -3.76 5.25 -6.17
N CYS A 167 -3.75 5.53 -4.87
CA CYS A 167 -2.58 5.39 -4.01
C CYS A 167 -2.06 3.95 -4.01
N VAL A 168 -2.96 2.97 -3.87
CA VAL A 168 -2.60 1.54 -3.90
C VAL A 168 -1.96 1.17 -5.24
N CYS A 169 -2.51 1.63 -6.37
CA CYS A 169 -1.91 1.45 -7.69
C CYS A 169 -0.50 2.04 -7.78
N CYS A 170 -0.29 3.28 -7.31
CA CYS A 170 1.02 3.91 -7.33
C CYS A 170 2.04 3.16 -6.49
N VAL A 171 1.66 2.74 -5.27
CA VAL A 171 2.53 1.99 -4.37
C VAL A 171 2.85 0.60 -4.94
N ALA A 172 1.86 -0.09 -5.51
CA ALA A 172 2.04 -1.41 -6.12
C ALA A 172 2.94 -1.35 -7.36
N VAL A 173 2.81 -0.31 -8.19
CA VAL A 173 3.72 -0.07 -9.32
C VAL A 173 5.14 0.24 -8.84
N ALA A 174 5.29 1.11 -7.84
CA ALA A 174 6.60 1.42 -7.25
C ALA A 174 7.26 0.17 -6.67
N TYR A 175 6.49 -0.68 -6.00
CA TYR A 175 6.91 -1.98 -5.50
C TYR A 175 7.36 -2.91 -6.65
N HIS A 176 6.60 -2.98 -7.74
CA HIS A 176 6.94 -3.81 -8.88
C HIS A 176 8.21 -3.33 -9.61
N GLN A 177 8.46 -2.01 -9.65
CA GLN A 177 9.72 -1.45 -10.15
C GLN A 177 10.91 -1.76 -9.23
N LEU A 178 10.70 -1.69 -7.91
CA LEU A 178 11.68 -2.10 -6.91
C LEU A 178 12.12 -3.56 -7.14
N LEU A 179 11.17 -4.47 -7.37
CA LEU A 179 11.47 -5.89 -7.64
C LEU A 179 12.22 -6.15 -8.95
N LYS A 180 12.08 -5.28 -9.96
CA LYS A 180 12.75 -5.40 -11.27
C LYS A 180 14.19 -4.91 -11.26
N THR A 181 14.62 -4.24 -10.20
CA THR A 181 16.01 -3.78 -10.10
C THR A 181 16.90 -5.00 -9.88
N PRO A 182 18.01 -5.20 -10.62
CA PRO A 182 18.89 -6.38 -10.51
C PRO A 182 19.43 -6.64 -9.10
N GLU A 183 19.37 -5.62 -8.25
CA GLU A 183 19.86 -5.58 -6.87
C GLU A 183 18.72 -5.73 -5.84
N ALA A 184 17.53 -6.14 -6.29
CA ALA A 184 16.38 -6.46 -5.46
C ALA A 184 16.78 -7.46 -4.36
N PRO A 185 16.23 -7.37 -3.14
CA PRO A 185 16.47 -8.37 -2.10
C PRO A 185 16.13 -9.73 -2.68
N ALA A 186 17.15 -10.61 -2.75
CA ALA A 186 16.98 -11.98 -3.18
C ALA A 186 15.74 -12.56 -2.48
N PRO A 187 14.87 -13.28 -3.19
CA PRO A 187 13.72 -13.91 -2.58
C PRO A 187 14.20 -14.67 -1.33
N ALA A 188 13.61 -14.35 -0.17
CA ALA A 188 13.95 -15.06 1.05
C ALA A 188 13.74 -16.56 0.77
N PRO A 189 14.69 -17.44 1.17
CA PRO A 189 14.47 -18.87 1.06
C PRO A 189 13.14 -19.19 1.73
N LEU A 190 12.30 -19.96 1.05
CA LEU A 190 11.10 -20.51 1.66
C LEU A 190 11.54 -21.24 2.94
N PRO A 191 10.83 -21.09 4.08
CA PRO A 191 11.13 -21.90 5.25
C PRO A 191 11.07 -23.37 4.82
N GLU A 192 12.19 -24.07 4.95
CA GLU A 192 12.21 -25.51 4.76
C GLU A 192 11.25 -26.11 5.79
N THR A 193 10.29 -26.86 5.27
CA THR A 193 9.24 -27.57 6.03
C THR A 193 9.80 -28.48 7.09
#